data_AF-A0A374TBL8-F1
#
_entry.id   AF-A0A374TBL8-F1
#
_cell.length_a   1.000
_cell.length_b   1.000
_cell.length_c   1.000
_cell.angle_alpha   90.00
_cell.angle_beta   90.00
_cell.angle_gamma   90.00
#
_symmetry.space_group_name_H-M   'P 1'
#
loop_
_entity.id
_entity.type
_entity.pdbx_description
1 polymer ?
#
loop_
_entity_poly.entity_id
_entity_poly.type
_entity_poly.pdbx_seq_one_letter_code
_entity_poly.pdbx_strand_id
1 'polypeptide(L)'
;MDKTDLHSSLLFLMLKLEEAKSNPMIDKNFIVALTEVLRYFRDNGELKKAYESKKDSLADMANSSWMKALKEYVSAKNQEVGVDAELPDIDELIKKLTSNEFIEKKIKDILGDQASKEE
;
A
#
# COMPACT_ATOMS: atom_id res chain seq x y z
N MET A 1 20.65 -9.94 1.30
CA MET A 1 19.59 -9.17 1.94
C MET A 1 18.52 -10.15 2.38
N ASP A 2 18.00 -10.04 3.60
CA ASP A 2 16.88 -10.89 4.02
C ASP A 2 15.61 -10.51 3.23
N LYS A 3 14.68 -11.46 3.08
CA LYS A 3 13.41 -11.22 2.37
C LYS A 3 12.58 -10.14 3.04
N THR A 4 12.61 -10.05 4.36
CA THR A 4 11.90 -9.03 5.13
C THR A 4 12.39 -7.63 4.79
N ASP A 5 13.71 -7.45 4.71
CA ASP A 5 14.34 -6.19 4.33
C ASP A 5 14.02 -5.84 2.87
N LEU A 6 14.01 -6.83 1.98
CA LEU A 6 13.62 -6.66 0.58
C LEU A 6 12.19 -6.18 0.45
N HIS A 7 11.24 -6.87 1.08
CA HIS A 7 9.84 -6.50 1.02
C HIS A 7 9.62 -5.09 1.59
N SER A 8 10.24 -4.78 2.73
CA SER A 8 10.17 -3.45 3.34
C SER A 8 10.73 -2.36 2.42
N SER A 9 11.88 -2.63 1.79
CA SER A 9 12.51 -1.71 0.85
C SER A 9 11.65 -1.48 -0.40
N LEU A 10 11.06 -2.54 -0.96
CA LEU A 10 10.18 -2.44 -2.13
C LEU A 10 8.93 -1.59 -1.83
N LEU A 11 8.31 -1.78 -0.66
CA LEU A 11 7.17 -0.98 -0.24
C LEU A 11 7.56 0.50 -0.04
N PHE A 12 8.72 0.75 0.56
CA PHE A 12 9.25 2.11 0.71
C PHE A 12 9.49 2.79 -0.65
N LEU A 13 10.09 2.06 -1.61
CA LEU A 13 10.34 2.56 -2.95
C LEU A 13 9.04 2.86 -3.72
N MET A 14 7.98 2.05 -3.54
CA MET A 14 6.65 2.34 -4.10
C MET A 14 6.08 3.66 -3.57
N LEU A 15 6.22 3.93 -2.27
CA LEU A 15 5.81 5.20 -1.66
C LEU A 15 6.61 6.37 -2.24
N LYS A 16 7.93 6.22 -2.37
CA LYS A 16 8.79 7.25 -2.95
C LYS A 16 8.48 7.53 -4.41
N LEU A 17 8.12 6.51 -5.19
CA LEU A 17 7.69 6.72 -6.56
C LEU A 17 6.37 7.48 -6.64
N GLU A 18 5.41 7.15 -5.78
CA GLU A 18 4.12 7.85 -5.69
C GLU A 18 4.28 9.33 -5.29
N GLU A 19 5.10 9.61 -4.27
CA GLU A 19 5.51 10.97 -3.87
C GLU A 19 6.21 11.70 -5.03
N ALA A 20 7.13 11.04 -5.72
CA ALA A 20 7.87 11.63 -6.82
C ALA A 20 6.95 12.00 -8.01
N LYS A 21 6.00 11.13 -8.35
CA LYS A 21 5.05 11.36 -9.46
C LYS A 21 4.07 12.51 -9.20
N SER A 22 3.79 12.81 -7.94
CA SER A 22 2.93 13.94 -7.57
C SER A 22 3.69 15.27 -7.46
N ASN A 23 5.03 15.26 -7.56
CA ASN A 23 5.87 16.45 -7.40
C ASN A 23 6.47 16.89 -8.76
N PRO A 24 6.07 18.07 -9.29
CA PRO A 24 6.57 18.55 -10.59
C PRO A 24 8.06 18.96 -10.57
N MET A 25 8.68 19.11 -9.41
CA MET A 25 10.10 19.50 -9.27
C MET A 25 11.06 18.31 -9.26
N ILE A 26 10.57 17.08 -9.20
CA ILE A 26 11.43 15.89 -9.18
C ILE A 26 11.98 15.58 -10.57
N ASP A 27 13.23 15.13 -10.62
CA ASP A 27 13.88 14.69 -11.85
C ASP A 27 13.08 13.53 -12.51
N LYS A 28 12.68 13.74 -13.75
CA LYS A 28 11.95 12.74 -14.55
C LYS A 28 12.79 11.47 -14.75
N ASN A 29 14.11 11.58 -14.85
CA ASN A 29 14.99 10.42 -14.99
C ASN A 29 14.97 9.55 -13.74
N PHE A 30 14.87 10.16 -12.55
CA PHE A 30 14.70 9.42 -11.30
C PHE A 30 13.37 8.65 -11.29
N ILE A 31 12.27 9.28 -11.73
CA ILE A 31 10.96 8.62 -11.82
C ILE A 31 11.03 7.42 -12.78
N VAL A 32 11.65 7.58 -13.94
CA VAL A 32 11.82 6.50 -14.93
C VAL A 32 12.63 5.35 -14.34
N ALA A 33 13.83 5.63 -13.83
CA ALA A 33 14.72 4.60 -13.30
C ALA A 33 14.08 3.83 -12.13
N LEU A 34 13.43 4.54 -11.20
CA LEU A 34 12.73 3.92 -10.08
C LEU A 34 11.54 3.08 -10.55
N THR A 35 10.79 3.54 -11.56
CA THR A 35 9.69 2.77 -12.16
C THR A 35 10.19 1.47 -12.78
N GLU A 36 11.32 1.49 -13.49
CA GLU A 36 11.90 0.28 -14.11
C GLU A 36 12.34 -0.76 -13.07
N VAL A 37 13.01 -0.33 -12.00
CA VAL A 37 13.39 -1.22 -10.90
C VAL A 37 12.15 -1.86 -10.27
N LEU A 38 11.10 -1.07 -10.01
CA LEU A 38 9.87 -1.60 -9.41
C LEU A 38 9.09 -2.51 -10.37
N ARG A 39 9.14 -2.26 -11.69
CA ARG A 39 8.59 -3.17 -12.70
C ARG A 39 9.30 -4.51 -12.73
N TYR A 40 10.63 -4.53 -12.63
CA TYR A 40 11.38 -5.79 -12.50
C TYR A 40 10.89 -6.64 -11.32
N PHE A 41 10.68 -6.01 -10.15
CA PHE A 41 10.17 -6.71 -8.96
C PHE A 41 8.67 -7.02 -9.01
N ARG A 42 7.88 -6.27 -9.78
CA ARG A 42 6.50 -6.66 -10.10
C ARG A 42 6.49 -7.94 -10.93
N ASP A 43 7.29 -7.96 -12.00
CA ASP A 43 7.25 -9.02 -13.00
C ASP A 43 7.78 -10.36 -12.46
N ASN A 44 8.69 -10.32 -11.48
CA ASN A 44 9.15 -11.52 -10.76
C ASN A 44 8.27 -11.91 -9.55
N GLY A 45 7.22 -11.13 -9.25
CA GLY A 45 6.26 -11.38 -8.18
C GLY A 45 6.70 -10.99 -6.77
N GLU A 46 7.94 -10.51 -6.57
CA GLU A 46 8.42 -10.08 -5.24
C GLU A 46 7.67 -8.85 -4.73
N LEU A 47 7.24 -7.96 -5.62
CA LEU A 47 6.45 -6.79 -5.22
C LEU A 47 5.08 -7.20 -4.68
N LYS A 48 4.41 -8.18 -5.29
CA LYS A 48 3.14 -8.71 -4.80
C LYS A 48 3.31 -9.37 -3.43
N LYS A 49 4.34 -10.20 -3.28
CA LYS A 49 4.69 -10.84 -1.99
C LYS A 49 5.00 -9.80 -0.91
N ALA A 50 5.65 -8.69 -1.25
CA ALA A 50 5.91 -7.62 -0.30
C ALA A 50 4.61 -7.01 0.26
N TYR A 51 3.62 -6.75 -0.60
CA TYR A 51 2.30 -6.31 -0.15
C TYR A 51 1.53 -7.38 0.64
N GLU A 52 1.64 -8.65 0.26
CA GLU A 52 1.04 -9.78 1.00
C GLU A 52 1.66 -9.96 2.39
N SER A 53 2.99 -9.84 2.52
CA SER A 53 3.66 -9.85 3.82
C SER A 53 3.25 -8.66 4.70
N LYS A 54 3.01 -7.49 4.08
CA LYS A 54 2.42 -6.35 4.80
C LYS A 54 1.01 -6.64 5.28
N LYS A 55 0.21 -7.35 4.48
CA LYS A 55 -1.12 -7.82 4.89
C LYS A 55 -1.02 -8.73 6.11
N ASP A 56 -0.12 -9.70 6.12
CA ASP A 56 0.04 -10.59 7.27
C ASP A 56 0.43 -9.79 8.53
N SER A 57 1.34 -8.82 8.39
CA SER A 57 1.68 -7.91 9.50
C SER A 57 0.51 -7.01 9.94
N LEU A 58 -0.36 -6.59 9.02
CA LEU A 58 -1.54 -5.77 9.32
C LEU A 58 -2.68 -6.61 9.91
N ALA A 59 -2.82 -7.88 9.53
CA ALA A 59 -3.76 -8.81 10.13
C ALA A 59 -3.33 -9.18 11.55
N ASP A 60 -2.03 -9.39 11.77
CA ASP A 60 -1.45 -9.55 13.11
C ASP A 60 -1.65 -8.28 13.96
N MET A 61 -1.51 -7.09 13.34
CA MET A 61 -1.77 -5.81 13.99
C MET A 61 -3.26 -5.52 14.19
N ALA A 62 -4.17 -6.04 13.35
CA ALA A 62 -5.62 -5.92 13.51
C ALA A 62 -6.11 -6.65 14.77
N ASN A 63 -5.40 -7.69 15.19
CA ASN A 63 -5.60 -8.38 16.45
C ASN A 63 -4.86 -7.73 17.64
N SER A 64 -4.15 -6.61 17.41
CA SER A 64 -3.32 -5.95 18.43
C SER A 64 -4.06 -4.86 19.23
N SER A 65 -3.44 -4.47 20.35
CA SER A 65 -3.88 -3.37 21.20
C SER A 65 -4.01 -2.02 20.48
N TRP A 66 -3.25 -1.79 19.40
CA TRP A 66 -3.36 -0.56 18.60
C TRP A 66 -4.68 -0.50 17.82
N MET A 67 -5.14 -1.63 17.27
CA MET A 67 -6.41 -1.69 16.55
C MET A 67 -7.60 -1.46 17.48
N LYS A 68 -7.49 -1.97 18.71
CA LYS A 68 -8.45 -1.71 19.79
C LYS A 68 -8.50 -0.22 20.14
N ALA A 69 -7.34 0.42 20.31
CA ALA A 69 -7.25 1.86 20.57
C ALA A 69 -7.81 2.71 19.40
N LEU A 70 -7.65 2.26 18.15
CA LEU A 70 -8.18 2.95 16.98
C LEU A 70 -9.71 2.78 16.88
N LYS A 71 -10.25 1.59 17.14
CA LYS A 71 -11.69 1.34 17.29
C LYS A 71 -12.28 2.23 18.40
N GLU A 72 -11.64 2.29 19.57
CA GLU A 72 -12.06 3.14 20.70
C GLU A 72 -11.98 4.65 20.35
N TYR A 73 -10.91 5.10 19.70
CA TYR A 73 -10.74 6.50 19.28
C TYR A 73 -11.81 6.94 18.28
N VAL A 74 -12.09 6.13 17.25
CA VAL A 74 -13.13 6.45 16.25
C VAL A 74 -14.52 6.39 16.89
N SER A 75 -14.77 5.45 17.81
CA SER A 75 -16.04 5.37 18.56
C SER A 75 -16.26 6.59 19.45
N ALA A 76 -15.23 7.03 20.17
CA ALA A 76 -15.27 8.22 21.02
C ALA A 76 -15.51 9.49 20.18
N LYS A 77 -14.87 9.59 19.01
CA LYS A 77 -15.05 10.74 18.10
C LYS A 77 -16.46 10.82 17.52
N ASN A 78 -17.09 9.68 17.23
CA ASN A 78 -18.46 9.65 16.73
C ASN A 78 -19.50 10.00 17.81
N GLN A 79 -19.25 9.64 19.08
CA GLN A 79 -20.06 10.12 20.20
C GLN A 79 -19.98 11.64 20.39
N GLU A 80 -18.82 12.25 20.07
CA GLU A 80 -18.59 13.69 20.20
C GLU A 80 -19.23 14.52 19.08
N VAL A 81 -19.30 13.98 17.85
CA VAL A 81 -19.80 14.72 16.66
C VAL A 81 -21.30 14.48 16.40
N GLY A 82 -21.97 13.62 17.18
CA GLY A 82 -23.43 13.42 17.07
C GLY A 82 -23.88 12.92 15.70
N VAL A 83 -22.98 12.29 14.94
CA VAL A 83 -23.28 11.72 13.63
C VAL A 83 -23.64 10.26 13.86
N ASP A 84 -24.94 9.96 13.74
CA ASP A 84 -25.51 8.62 13.72
C ASP A 84 -25.18 7.90 12.39
N ALA A 85 -23.89 7.89 12.04
CA ALA A 85 -23.36 7.13 10.92
C ALA A 85 -22.77 5.84 11.50
N GLU A 86 -23.36 4.70 11.11
CA GLU A 86 -22.78 3.38 11.30
C GLU A 86 -21.29 3.45 10.98
N LEU A 87 -20.45 3.12 11.96
CA LEU A 87 -19.01 3.06 11.77
C LEU A 87 -18.75 2.19 10.54
N PRO A 88 -17.98 2.67 9.54
CA PRO A 88 -17.61 1.81 8.42
C PRO A 88 -16.91 0.58 9.02
N ASP A 89 -17.39 -0.61 8.68
CA ASP A 89 -16.88 -1.86 9.24
C ASP A 89 -15.36 -1.89 9.01
N ILE A 90 -14.63 -1.73 10.11
CA ILE A 90 -13.18 -1.59 10.08
C ILE A 90 -12.54 -2.90 9.62
N ASP A 91 -13.17 -4.04 9.89
CA ASP A 91 -12.71 -5.34 9.44
C ASP A 91 -12.97 -5.48 7.93
N GLU A 92 -14.08 -4.93 7.42
CA GLU A 92 -14.35 -4.80 5.98
C GLU A 92 -13.33 -3.87 5.28
N LEU A 93 -12.98 -2.74 5.90
CA LEU A 93 -11.96 -1.82 5.39
C LEU A 93 -10.57 -2.47 5.37
N ILE A 94 -10.19 -3.20 6.42
CA ILE A 94 -8.92 -3.96 6.46
C ILE A 94 -8.93 -5.02 5.37
N LYS A 95 -10.02 -5.78 5.23
CA LYS A 95 -10.17 -6.80 4.19
C LYS A 95 -10.09 -6.21 2.79
N LYS A 96 -10.66 -5.03 2.57
CA LYS A 96 -10.57 -4.28 1.31
C LYS A 96 -9.16 -3.79 1.04
N LEU A 97 -8.47 -3.22 2.03
CA LEU A 97 -7.09 -2.71 1.90
C LEU A 97 -6.04 -3.81 1.82
N THR A 98 -6.39 -5.03 2.19
CA THR A 98 -5.53 -6.23 2.12
C THR A 98 -6.00 -7.23 1.06
N SER A 99 -6.98 -6.86 0.23
CA SER A 99 -7.43 -7.74 -0.86
C SER A 99 -6.36 -7.79 -1.96
N ASN A 100 -6.24 -8.95 -2.61
CA ASN A 100 -5.35 -9.10 -3.75
C ASN A 100 -5.72 -8.13 -4.87
N GLU A 101 -7.01 -7.86 -5.05
CA GLU A 101 -7.53 -6.87 -6.00
C GLU A 101 -7.02 -5.46 -5.67
N PHE A 102 -7.01 -5.06 -4.40
CA PHE A 102 -6.46 -3.76 -4.00
C PHE A 102 -4.95 -3.69 -4.22
N ILE A 103 -4.21 -4.75 -3.90
CA ILE A 103 -2.76 -4.83 -4.11
C ILE A 103 -2.44 -4.68 -5.60
N GLU A 104 -3.11 -5.46 -6.45
CA GLU A 104 -2.91 -5.44 -7.90
C GLU A 104 -3.27 -4.08 -8.48
N LYS A 105 -4.39 -3.50 -8.05
CA LYS A 105 -4.79 -2.15 -8.44
C LYS A 105 -3.75 -1.11 -8.01
N LYS A 106 -3.27 -1.15 -6.77
CA LYS A 106 -2.28 -0.18 -6.26
C LYS A 106 -0.95 -0.27 -7.03
N ILE A 107 -0.48 -1.50 -7.31
CA ILE A 107 0.71 -1.72 -8.14
C ILE A 107 0.49 -1.17 -9.55
N LYS A 108 -0.68 -1.42 -10.15
CA LYS A 108 -1.03 -0.92 -11.47
C LYS A 108 -1.12 0.61 -11.52
N ASP A 109 -1.80 1.24 -10.57
CA ASP A 109 -1.98 2.69 -10.50
C ASP A 109 -0.63 3.42 -10.39
N ILE A 110 0.32 2.85 -9.64
CA ILE A 110 1.65 3.43 -9.46
C ILE A 110 2.58 3.13 -10.64
N LEU A 111 2.59 1.91 -11.20
CA LEU A 111 3.56 1.52 -12.22
C LEU A 111 3.04 1.61 -13.67
N GLY A 112 1.75 1.83 -13.84
CA GLY A 112 1.05 1.76 -15.12
C GLY A 112 0.97 0.33 -15.67
N ASP A 113 0.30 0.19 -16.81
CA ASP A 113 0.32 -1.04 -17.59
C ASP A 113 1.75 -1.37 -18.08
N GLN A 114 1.98 -2.62 -18.46
CA GLN A 114 3.21 -3.01 -19.17
C GLN A 114 3.42 -2.01 -20.30
N ALA A 115 4.58 -1.34 -20.34
CA ALA A 115 4.94 -0.63 -21.55
C ALA A 115 5.01 -1.70 -22.63
N SER A 116 4.05 -1.69 -23.56
CA SER A 116 4.23 -2.32 -24.86
C SER A 116 5.61 -1.88 -25.31
N LYS A 117 6.52 -2.84 -25.49
CA LYS A 117 7.72 -2.59 -26.26
C LYS A 117 7.22 -2.30 -27.67
N GLU A 118 6.92 -1.03 -27.97
CA GLU A 118 6.91 -0.57 -29.34
C GLU A 118 8.37 -0.64 -29.79
N GLU A 119 8.62 -1.58 -30.71
CA GLU A 119 9.90 -1.84 -31.38
C GLU A 119 10.42 -0.61 -32.14
#